data_AF-A0A2U2HMV3-F1
#
_entry.id   AF-A0A2U2HMV3-F1
#
_cell.length_a   1.000
_cell.length_b   1.000
_cell.length_c   1.000
_cell.angle_alpha   90.00
_cell.angle_beta   90.00
_cell.angle_gamma   90.00
#
_symmetry.space_group_name_H-M   'P 1'
#
loop_
_entity.id
_entity.type
_entity.pdbx_description
1 polymer ?
#
loop_
_entity_poly.entity_id
_entity_poly.type
_entity_poly.pdbx_seq_one_letter_code
_entity_poly.pdbx_strand_id
1 'polypeptide(L)'
;APVAAPVEAVRAPVPVAPAPKPALAPAPVAQAEPAPPAAEESLPLQRELPESIQRELPRLAFGGYIYSRNPADRLLLIDKVLRREGEEVGPGLRLERLLPRAAVMNYKGYRYRVPY
;
A
#
# COMPACT_ATOMS: atom_id res chain seq x y z
N ALA A 1 30.85 -45.71 35.92
CA ALA A 1 30.14 -46.52 34.91
C ALA A 1 29.59 -47.78 35.59
N PRO A 2 28.46 -48.38 35.17
CA PRO A 2 27.47 -47.97 34.16
C PRO A 2 26.02 -47.87 34.73
N VAL A 3 25.10 -47.28 33.96
CA VAL A 3 23.65 -47.26 34.23
C VAL A 3 22.93 -48.05 33.12
N ALA A 4 22.10 -49.01 33.52
CA ALA A 4 21.16 -49.80 32.72
C ALA A 4 20.03 -48.88 32.19
N ALA A 5 19.19 -49.11 31.17
CA ALA A 5 18.68 -50.26 30.42
C ALA A 5 17.88 -49.66 29.19
N PRO A 6 17.36 -50.49 28.25
CA PRO A 6 17.13 -50.13 26.84
C PRO A 6 15.66 -49.85 26.40
N VAL A 7 15.57 -49.16 25.25
CA VAL A 7 14.63 -49.24 24.10
C VAL A 7 13.19 -49.77 24.28
N GLU A 8 12.20 -48.91 24.01
CA GLU A 8 10.80 -49.26 23.65
C GLU A 8 10.12 -48.00 23.07
N ALA A 9 9.23 -47.94 22.08
CA ALA A 9 8.88 -48.75 20.92
C ALA A 9 7.97 -47.85 20.03
N VAL A 10 8.12 -48.00 18.71
CA VAL A 10 7.04 -47.99 17.69
C VAL A 10 6.01 -46.85 17.69
N ARG A 11 6.01 -46.06 16.60
CA ARG A 11 4.76 -45.67 15.93
C ARG A 11 4.89 -45.80 14.41
N ALA A 12 4.07 -46.69 13.87
CA ALA A 12 3.86 -46.99 12.46
C ALA A 12 2.97 -45.91 11.78
N PRO A 13 2.83 -45.92 10.45
CA PRO A 13 2.39 -44.80 9.61
C PRO A 13 0.88 -44.81 9.33
N VAL A 14 0.28 -43.67 8.94
CA VAL A 14 -0.88 -43.61 8.02
C VAL A 14 -1.05 -42.20 7.40
N PRO A 15 -1.58 -42.11 6.17
CA PRO A 15 -1.53 -40.93 5.30
C PRO A 15 -2.78 -40.05 5.41
N VAL A 16 -2.66 -38.76 5.13
CA VAL A 16 -3.81 -37.94 4.71
C VAL A 16 -3.33 -36.74 3.88
N ALA A 17 -3.58 -36.79 2.58
CA ALA A 17 -3.88 -35.58 1.82
C ALA A 17 -5.34 -35.21 2.13
N PRO A 18 -5.68 -33.92 2.24
CA PRO A 18 -6.14 -33.24 1.04
C PRO A 18 -5.62 -31.80 0.92
N ALA A 19 -5.41 -31.36 -0.32
CA ALA A 19 -5.27 -29.94 -0.63
C ALA A 19 -6.56 -29.19 -0.29
N PRO A 20 -6.49 -28.02 0.35
CA PRO A 20 -7.47 -26.98 0.17
C PRO A 20 -6.89 -25.91 -0.75
N LYS A 21 -7.58 -25.65 -1.86
CA LYS A 21 -7.57 -24.32 -2.49
C LYS A 21 -8.37 -23.39 -1.57
N PRO A 22 -7.84 -22.22 -1.17
CA PRO A 22 -8.67 -21.04 -0.96
C PRO A 22 -8.56 -20.23 -2.27
N ALA A 23 -9.56 -20.29 -3.14
CA ALA A 23 -10.70 -19.39 -3.07
C ALA A 23 -10.23 -17.92 -3.04
N LEU A 24 -10.48 -17.23 -4.15
CA LEU A 24 -10.49 -15.79 -4.30
C LEU A 24 -10.97 -15.13 -3.00
N ALA A 25 -10.03 -14.59 -2.22
CA ALA A 25 -10.37 -13.72 -1.12
C ALA A 25 -10.75 -12.35 -1.72
N PRO A 26 -11.95 -11.82 -1.41
CA PRO A 26 -12.31 -10.46 -1.77
C PRO A 26 -11.29 -9.52 -1.12
N ALA A 27 -10.84 -8.52 -1.89
CA ALA A 27 -9.91 -7.50 -1.44
C ALA A 27 -10.33 -7.01 -0.04
N PRO A 28 -9.45 -7.09 0.98
CA PRO A 28 -9.78 -6.49 2.25
C PRO A 28 -9.91 -4.99 2.00
N VAL A 29 -11.07 -4.46 2.36
CA VAL A 29 -11.22 -3.05 2.69
C VAL A 29 -10.22 -2.79 3.82
N ALA A 30 -9.02 -2.36 3.45
CA ALA A 30 -7.97 -2.04 4.39
C ALA A 30 -8.43 -0.81 5.17
N GLN A 31 -8.95 -1.07 6.36
CA GLN A 31 -9.04 -0.09 7.43
C GLN A 31 -7.69 0.62 7.51
N ALA A 32 -7.75 1.95 7.51
CA ALA A 32 -6.61 2.85 7.39
C ALA A 32 -5.71 2.77 8.64
N GLU A 33 -4.91 1.71 8.73
CA GLU A 33 -3.68 1.72 9.51
C GLU A 33 -2.61 2.43 8.65
N PRO A 34 -1.74 3.28 9.23
CA PRO A 34 -0.66 3.92 8.49
C PRO A 34 0.30 2.84 7.97
N ALA A 35 0.17 2.50 6.70
CA ALA A 35 0.97 1.48 6.06
C ALA A 35 2.45 1.88 6.07
N PRO A 36 3.38 0.93 6.27
CA PRO A 36 4.81 1.18 6.19
C PRO A 36 5.19 1.66 4.77
N PRO A 37 6.22 2.50 4.63
CA PRO A 37 6.55 3.18 3.38
C PRO A 37 6.79 2.26 2.18
N ALA A 38 7.21 1.01 2.40
CA ALA A 38 7.36 0.02 1.34
C ALA A 38 6.04 -0.39 0.67
N ALA A 39 4.92 -0.33 1.40
CA ALA A 39 3.60 -0.66 0.86
C ALA A 39 3.09 0.41 -0.11
N GLU A 40 3.57 1.64 0.02
CA GLU A 40 3.12 2.77 -0.80
C GLU A 40 3.69 2.74 -2.21
N GLU A 41 4.92 2.25 -2.38
CA GLU A 41 5.50 2.03 -3.70
C GLU A 41 4.76 0.93 -4.49
N SER A 42 4.07 0.03 -3.78
CA SER A 42 3.27 -1.04 -4.35
C SER A 42 1.81 -0.62 -4.61
N LEU A 43 1.46 0.64 -4.36
CA LEU A 43 0.10 1.13 -4.61
C LEU A 43 -0.26 1.07 -6.10
N PRO A 44 -1.54 0.85 -6.42
CA PRO A 44 -2.03 0.95 -7.79
C PRO A 44 -1.77 2.36 -8.32
N LEU A 45 -1.48 2.46 -9.61
CA LEU A 45 -1.38 3.73 -10.32
C LEU A 45 -2.77 4.39 -10.41
N GLN A 46 -2.80 5.71 -10.61
CA GLN A 46 -4.06 6.42 -10.89
C GLN A 46 -4.89 5.75 -12.01
N ARG A 47 -4.22 5.24 -13.05
CA ARG A 47 -4.85 4.55 -14.19
C ARG A 47 -5.45 3.17 -13.84
N GLU A 48 -5.01 2.59 -12.73
CA GLU A 48 -5.47 1.27 -12.26
C GLU A 48 -6.66 1.39 -11.30
N LEU A 49 -7.06 2.62 -10.94
CA LEU A 49 -8.27 2.86 -10.17
C LEU A 49 -9.53 2.49 -10.96
N PRO A 50 -10.66 2.18 -10.28
CA PRO A 50 -11.95 2.03 -10.95
C PRO A 50 -12.31 3.28 -11.76
N GLU A 51 -12.92 3.09 -12.95
CA GLU A 51 -13.28 4.21 -13.83
C GLU A 51 -14.18 5.25 -13.15
N SER A 52 -15.07 4.82 -12.24
CA SER A 52 -15.90 5.73 -11.43
C SER A 52 -15.04 6.73 -10.66
N ILE A 53 -13.98 6.26 -10.00
CA ILE A 53 -13.06 7.11 -9.25
C ILE A 53 -12.23 7.96 -10.20
N GLN A 54 -11.73 7.40 -11.31
CA GLN A 54 -10.99 8.18 -12.31
C GLN A 54 -11.81 9.33 -12.90
N ARG A 55 -13.13 9.15 -13.04
CA ARG A 55 -14.05 10.20 -13.52
C ARG A 55 -14.38 11.24 -12.46
N GLU A 56 -14.42 10.84 -11.19
CA GLU A 56 -14.63 11.74 -10.06
C GLU A 56 -13.37 12.53 -9.65
N LEU A 57 -12.19 12.03 -10.03
CA LEU A 57 -10.94 12.69 -9.73
C LEU A 57 -10.91 14.10 -10.35
N PRO A 58 -10.60 15.14 -9.54
CA PRO A 58 -10.51 16.49 -10.07
C PRO A 58 -9.38 16.57 -11.11
N ARG A 59 -9.59 17.40 -12.14
CA ARG A 59 -8.53 17.74 -13.09
C ARG A 59 -7.54 18.65 -12.41
N LEU A 60 -6.51 18.06 -11.81
CA LEU A 60 -5.44 18.78 -11.14
C LEU A 60 -4.27 19.00 -12.10
N ALA A 61 -3.75 20.22 -12.14
CA ALA A 61 -2.51 20.51 -12.84
C ALA A 61 -1.31 20.20 -11.94
N PHE A 62 -0.69 19.04 -12.14
CA PHE A 62 0.60 18.71 -11.54
C PHE A 62 1.71 19.43 -12.31
N GLY A 63 2.36 20.40 -11.68
CA GLY A 63 3.39 21.21 -12.35
C GLY A 63 4.81 20.71 -12.11
N GLY A 64 5.13 20.34 -10.88
CA GLY A 64 6.48 19.93 -10.47
C GLY A 64 6.52 19.55 -9.00
N TYR A 65 7.66 19.04 -8.55
CA TYR A 65 7.86 18.58 -7.18
C TYR A 65 9.21 19.03 -6.65
N ILE A 66 9.29 19.18 -5.34
CA ILE A 66 10.51 19.41 -4.58
C ILE A 66 10.64 18.20 -3.66
N TYR A 67 11.61 17.34 -3.96
CA TYR A 67 11.92 16.19 -3.13
C TYR A 67 13.04 16.54 -2.15
N SER A 68 12.80 16.23 -0.87
CA SER A 68 13.79 16.31 0.20
C SER A 68 13.80 15.01 0.99
N ARG A 69 14.93 14.72 1.65
CA ARG A 69 15.01 13.57 2.58
C ARG A 69 14.07 13.76 3.76
N ASN A 70 13.89 15.02 4.20
CA ASN A 70 12.94 15.36 5.23
C ASN A 70 11.52 15.45 4.63
N PRO A 71 10.54 14.67 5.12
CA PRO A 71 9.16 14.72 4.62
C PRO A 71 8.52 16.11 4.78
N ALA A 72 8.91 16.88 5.81
CA ALA A 72 8.37 18.22 6.02
C ALA A 72 8.76 19.23 4.93
N ASP A 73 9.86 18.97 4.21
CA ASP A 73 10.37 19.81 3.13
C ASP A 73 9.92 19.30 1.74
N ARG A 74 9.11 18.24 1.68
CA ARG A 74 8.60 17.70 0.42
C ARG A 74 7.39 18.49 -0.02
N LEU A 75 7.48 19.09 -1.21
CA LEU A 75 6.43 19.91 -1.78
C LEU A 75 6.06 19.43 -3.17
N LEU A 76 4.79 19.52 -3.51
CA LEU A 76 4.24 19.19 -4.82
C LEU A 76 3.41 20.36 -5.31
N LEU A 77 3.68 20.82 -6.52
CA LEU A 77 2.95 21.91 -7.15
C LEU A 77 1.69 21.35 -7.80
N ILE A 78 0.54 21.65 -7.21
CA ILE A 78 -0.78 21.23 -7.66
C ILE A 78 -1.63 22.49 -7.86
N ASP A 79 -2.18 22.67 -9.06
CA ASP A 79 -2.99 23.85 -9.43
C ASP A 79 -2.29 25.18 -9.10
N LYS A 80 -0.97 25.22 -9.35
CA LYS A 80 -0.08 26.37 -9.05
C LYS A 80 0.09 26.68 -7.56
N VAL A 81 -0.31 25.78 -6.67
CA VAL A 81 -0.12 25.88 -5.21
C VAL A 81 0.83 24.78 -4.74
N LEU A 82 1.80 25.15 -3.90
CA LEU A 82 2.70 24.17 -3.27
C LEU A 82 1.97 23.49 -2.11
N ARG A 83 1.86 22.16 -2.19
CA ARG A 83 1.22 21.29 -1.21
C ARG A 83 2.24 20.32 -0.64
N ARG A 84 2.08 19.98 0.63
CA ARG A 84 2.98 19.09 1.38
C ARG A 84 2.34 17.75 1.66
N GLU A 85 3.15 16.75 1.97
CA GLU A 85 2.66 15.44 2.44
C GLU A 85 1.71 15.64 3.62
N GLY A 86 0.57 14.94 3.59
CA GLY A 86 -0.49 15.05 4.57
C GLY A 86 -1.51 16.17 4.32
N GLU A 87 -1.32 17.06 3.34
CA GLU A 87 -2.31 18.11 3.03
C GLU A 87 -3.38 17.66 2.03
N GLU A 88 -4.58 18.24 2.17
CA GLU A 88 -5.60 18.15 1.15
C GLU A 88 -5.26 19.07 -0.03
N VAL A 89 -5.27 18.50 -1.23
CA VAL A 89 -4.88 19.19 -2.46
C VAL A 89 -6.07 19.58 -3.32
N GLY A 90 -7.22 18.98 -3.06
CA GLY A 90 -8.48 19.18 -3.77
C GLY A 90 -9.63 18.47 -3.06
N PRO A 91 -10.87 18.65 -3.53
CA PRO A 91 -12.06 18.16 -2.83
C PRO A 91 -12.05 16.63 -2.72
N GLY A 92 -11.85 16.14 -1.50
CA GLY A 92 -11.76 14.70 -1.21
C GLY A 92 -10.46 14.03 -1.68
N LEU A 93 -9.48 14.80 -2.18
CA LEU A 93 -8.16 14.32 -2.57
C LEU A 93 -7.07 14.86 -1.63
N ARG A 94 -6.36 13.93 -0.98
CA ARG A 94 -5.28 14.22 -0.07
C ARG A 94 -3.96 13.72 -0.61
N LEU A 95 -2.91 14.51 -0.47
CA LEU A 95 -1.54 14.05 -0.66
C LEU A 95 -1.14 13.30 0.62
N GLU A 96 -0.98 11.98 0.56
CA GLU A 96 -0.54 11.21 1.73
C GLU A 96 0.97 11.20 1.85
N ARG A 97 1.68 10.83 0.77
CA ARG A 97 3.14 10.84 0.70
C ARG A 97 3.70 11.29 -0.66
N LEU A 98 4.92 11.80 -0.67
CA LEU A 98 5.79 12.08 -1.80
C LEU A 98 6.94 11.08 -1.73
N LEU A 99 6.94 10.15 -2.66
CA LEU A 99 8.07 9.26 -2.88
C LEU A 99 9.11 9.99 -3.75
N PRO A 100 10.31 9.42 -3.96
CA PRO A 100 11.29 10.02 -4.87
C PRO A 100 10.88 9.96 -6.35
N ARG A 101 9.97 9.04 -6.70
CA ARG A 101 9.58 8.73 -8.09
C ARG A 101 8.08 8.82 -8.36
N ALA A 102 7.25 9.03 -7.32
CA ALA A 102 5.80 9.10 -7.45
C ALA A 102 5.14 9.77 -6.23
N ALA A 103 4.01 10.46 -6.42
CA ALA A 103 3.19 10.96 -5.31
C ALA A 103 2.13 9.93 -4.96
N VAL A 104 1.99 9.63 -3.67
CA VAL A 104 0.91 8.86 -3.10
C VAL A 104 -0.23 9.79 -2.75
N MET A 105 -1.35 9.60 -3.41
CA MET A 105 -2.57 10.36 -3.17
C MET A 105 -3.65 9.44 -2.61
N ASN A 106 -4.54 10.02 -1.83
CA ASN A 106 -5.71 9.36 -1.26
C ASN A 106 -6.96 10.12 -1.68
N TYR A 107 -7.82 9.48 -2.46
CA TYR A 107 -9.11 10.04 -2.85
C TYR A 107 -10.24 9.29 -2.16
N LYS A 108 -10.98 9.92 -1.24
CA LYS A 108 -12.11 9.29 -0.53
C LYS A 108 -11.80 7.88 0.05
N GLY A 109 -10.56 7.65 0.49
CA GLY A 109 -10.10 6.35 0.99
C GLY A 109 -9.39 5.46 -0.04
N TYR A 110 -9.39 5.82 -1.33
CA TYR A 110 -8.64 5.15 -2.38
C TYR A 110 -7.23 5.71 -2.46
N ARG A 111 -6.24 4.93 -1.99
CA ARG A 111 -4.83 5.25 -2.14
C ARG A 111 -4.30 4.81 -3.49
N TYR A 112 -3.64 5.72 -4.19
CA TYR A 112 -3.02 5.47 -5.47
C TYR A 112 -1.74 6.28 -5.62
N ARG A 113 -0.88 5.86 -6.53
CA ARG A 113 0.34 6.61 -6.87
C ARG A 113 0.25 7.26 -8.23
N VAL A 114 0.84 8.44 -8.32
CA VAL A 114 0.97 9.25 -9.54
C VAL A 114 2.45 9.40 -9.82
N PRO A 115 3.00 8.74 -10.85
CA PRO A 115 4.34 9.07 -11.34
C PRO A 115 4.30 10.46 -11.98
N TYR A 116 5.35 11.26 -11.74
CA TYR A 116 5.55 12.59 -12.33
C TYR A 116 6.69 12.58 -13.34
#